data_AF-A0A4U5WFC8-F1
#
_entry.id   AF-A0A4U5WFC8-F1
#
_cell.length_a   1.000
_cell.length_b   1.000
_cell.length_c   1.000
_cell.angle_alpha   90.00
_cell.angle_beta   90.00
_cell.angle_gamma   90.00
#
_symmetry.space_group_name_H-M   'P 1'
#
loop_
_entity.id
_entity.type
_entity.pdbx_description
1 polymer ?
#
loop_
_entity_poly.entity_id
_entity_poly.type
_entity_poly.pdbx_seq_one_letter_code
_entity_poly.pdbx_strand_id
1 'polypeptide(L)'
;MSRRRETEPAVPTRLTLALPLLAATALTGLVLAPTASAEADPPGCPKEYFCIYAGEGQTGQLLLKTQHSWTGSISGRSVFNNGIPYPNADHIQLTWTYQGNTYEQCVHYNPGPGEYKLDFYEGVTFTKASWRGEC
;
A
#
# COMPACT_ATOMS: atom_id res chain seq x y z
N MET A 1 15.18 55.07 71.68
CA MET A 1 14.59 54.04 70.79
C MET A 1 14.89 52.68 71.39
N SER A 2 13.85 51.93 71.77
CA SER A 2 13.92 50.70 72.56
C SER A 2 12.96 49.68 71.96
N ARG A 3 13.42 48.42 71.89
CA ARG A 3 12.72 47.11 72.04
C ARG A 3 13.40 46.08 71.13
N ARG A 4 14.01 45.02 71.72
CA ARG A 4 13.43 43.69 72.06
C ARG A 4 13.13 42.88 70.78
N ARG A 5 13.34 41.57 70.62
CA ARG A 5 13.55 40.40 71.51
C ARG A 5 13.73 39.17 70.57
N GLU A 6 14.64 38.22 70.85
CA GLU A 6 14.38 36.85 71.38
C GLU A 6 14.08 35.73 70.34
N THR A 7 14.93 34.68 70.44
CA THR A 7 14.71 33.21 70.35
C THR A 7 14.53 32.44 69.02
N GLU A 8 15.40 31.42 68.90
CA GLU A 8 15.34 30.09 68.24
C GLU A 8 13.93 29.44 68.13
N PRO A 9 13.67 28.43 67.25
CA PRO A 9 14.49 27.21 67.12
C PRO A 9 14.58 26.51 65.73
N ALA A 10 15.43 25.48 65.68
CA ALA A 10 15.54 24.48 64.62
C ALA A 10 14.27 23.63 64.45
N VAL A 11 13.94 23.28 63.21
CA VAL A 11 12.82 22.36 62.86
C VAL A 11 13.35 21.21 62.00
N PRO A 12 13.05 19.94 62.36
CA PRO A 12 13.50 18.76 61.64
C PRO A 12 12.53 18.34 60.52
N THR A 13 13.08 17.59 59.58
CA THR A 13 12.49 16.42 58.89
C THR A 13 11.01 16.47 58.50
N ARG A 14 10.76 16.47 57.19
CA ARG A 14 10.00 15.40 56.50
C ARG A 14 10.14 15.55 54.99
N LEU A 15 10.82 14.59 54.38
CA LEU A 15 10.81 14.35 52.95
C LEU A 15 9.39 13.89 52.59
N THR A 16 8.63 14.74 51.90
CA THR A 16 7.39 14.34 51.23
C THR A 16 7.64 14.48 49.74
N LEU A 17 8.00 13.36 49.11
CA LEU A 17 7.98 13.17 47.67
C LEU A 17 6.53 13.29 47.21
N ALA A 18 6.13 14.47 46.77
CA ALA A 18 4.93 14.65 45.98
C ALA A 18 5.30 14.44 44.51
N LEU A 19 5.09 13.24 43.99
CA LEU A 19 5.11 12.97 42.54
C LEU A 19 3.81 13.54 41.95
N PRO A 20 3.84 14.55 41.06
CA PRO A 20 2.67 14.92 40.30
C PRO A 20 2.44 13.85 39.23
N LEU A 21 1.36 13.08 39.37
CA LEU A 21 0.89 12.15 38.35
C LEU A 21 0.32 12.97 37.19
N LEU A 22 1.17 13.32 36.22
CA LEU A 22 0.75 13.91 34.95
C LEU A 22 0.04 12.83 34.12
N ALA A 23 -1.29 12.77 34.24
CA ALA A 23 -2.13 11.99 33.35
C ALA A 23 -2.14 12.65 31.96
N ALA A 24 -1.21 12.25 31.10
CA ALA A 24 -1.24 12.60 29.69
C ALA A 24 -2.33 11.76 29.01
N THR A 25 -3.52 12.34 28.84
CA THR A 25 -4.56 11.80 27.97
C THR A 25 -4.12 11.97 26.53
N ALA A 26 -3.44 10.95 25.99
CA ALA A 26 -3.19 10.86 24.56
C ALA A 26 -4.53 10.65 23.83
N LEU A 27 -5.10 11.72 23.29
CA LEU A 27 -6.16 11.59 22.28
C LEU A 27 -5.52 10.99 21.02
N THR A 28 -5.62 9.68 20.87
CA THR A 28 -5.35 9.00 19.60
C THR A 28 -6.46 9.41 18.62
N GLY A 29 -6.18 10.43 17.80
CA GLY A 29 -7.03 10.76 16.67
C GLY A 29 -7.03 9.59 15.69
N LEU A 30 -8.20 9.03 15.40
CA LEU A 30 -8.36 8.09 14.29
C LEU A 30 -8.11 8.86 12.99
N VAL A 31 -6.93 8.68 12.40
CA VAL A 31 -6.67 9.09 11.03
C VAL A 31 -7.42 8.10 10.13
N LEU A 32 -8.61 8.49 9.65
CA LEU A 32 -9.31 7.74 8.61
C LEU A 32 -8.56 7.97 7.29
N ALA A 33 -7.84 6.95 6.83
CA ALA A 33 -7.26 6.97 5.49
C ALA A 33 -8.39 7.03 4.45
N PRO A 34 -8.26 7.82 3.37
CA PRO A 34 -9.25 7.85 2.31
C PRO A 34 -9.39 6.45 1.69
N THR A 35 -10.62 5.98 1.55
CA THR A 35 -10.91 4.73 0.82
C THR A 35 -10.69 4.98 -0.67
N ALA A 36 -9.77 4.22 -1.28
CA ALA A 36 -9.59 4.26 -2.73
C ALA A 36 -10.90 3.86 -3.44
N SER A 37 -11.36 4.68 -4.38
CA SER A 37 -12.55 4.38 -5.17
C SER A 37 -12.19 3.38 -6.27
N ALA A 38 -13.00 2.34 -6.43
CA ALA A 38 -12.83 1.36 -7.50
C ALA A 38 -13.01 2.01 -8.88
N GLU A 39 -12.02 1.83 -9.76
CA GLU A 39 -12.26 2.01 -11.19
C GLU A 39 -13.16 0.89 -11.71
N ALA A 40 -13.95 1.17 -12.74
CA ALA A 40 -14.82 0.18 -13.38
C ALA A 40 -14.02 -0.99 -13.96
N ASP A 41 -14.62 -2.17 -13.97
CA ASP A 41 -14.02 -3.37 -14.54
C ASP A 41 -13.78 -3.18 -16.06
N PRO A 42 -12.54 -3.36 -16.56
CA PRO A 42 -12.28 -3.27 -17.99
C PRO A 42 -12.95 -4.41 -18.77
N PRO A 43 -13.15 -4.27 -20.10
CA PRO A 43 -13.81 -5.28 -20.91
C PRO A 43 -13.20 -6.68 -20.75
N GLY A 44 -14.01 -7.64 -20.29
CA GLY A 44 -13.58 -9.04 -20.14
C GLY A 44 -12.65 -9.32 -18.96
N CYS A 45 -12.35 -8.33 -18.10
CA CYS A 45 -11.53 -8.51 -16.89
C CYS A 45 -12.36 -8.29 -15.62
N PRO A 46 -13.21 -9.24 -15.22
CA PRO A 46 -13.97 -9.13 -13.98
C PRO A 46 -13.04 -9.25 -12.76
N LYS A 47 -13.59 -9.02 -11.57
CA LYS A 47 -12.87 -9.19 -10.30
C LYS A 47 -12.20 -10.56 -10.17
N GLU A 48 -11.10 -10.59 -9.42
CA GLU A 48 -10.22 -11.75 -9.16
C GLU A 48 -9.29 -12.15 -10.33
N TYR A 49 -9.25 -11.36 -11.41
CA TYR A 49 -8.41 -11.66 -12.57
C TYR A 49 -7.31 -10.63 -12.79
N PHE A 50 -6.18 -11.12 -13.28
CA PHE A 50 -5.17 -10.31 -13.96
C PHE A 50 -5.33 -10.47 -15.48
N CYS A 51 -5.23 -9.36 -16.20
CA CYS A 51 -5.52 -9.31 -17.63
C CYS A 51 -4.47 -8.54 -18.42
N ILE A 52 -4.23 -8.98 -19.67
CA ILE A 52 -3.35 -8.34 -20.64
C ILE A 52 -4.15 -8.04 -21.90
N TYR A 53 -3.99 -6.83 -22.44
CA TYR A 53 -4.69 -6.33 -23.61
C TYR A 53 -3.73 -5.99 -24.76
N ALA A 54 -4.24 -6.10 -25.98
CA ALA A 54 -3.48 -5.77 -27.19
C ALA A 54 -3.26 -4.26 -27.36
N GLY A 55 -4.20 -3.43 -26.92
CA GLY A 55 -4.12 -1.97 -26.98
C GLY A 55 -3.71 -1.33 -25.65
N GLU A 56 -3.42 -0.03 -25.69
CA GLU A 56 -3.27 0.81 -24.49
C GLU A 56 -4.64 1.06 -23.82
N GLY A 57 -4.65 1.44 -22.55
CA GLY A 57 -5.86 1.78 -21.81
C GLY A 57 -6.86 0.62 -21.69
N GLN A 58 -6.36 -0.61 -21.59
CA GLN A 58 -7.16 -1.84 -21.51
C GLN A 58 -8.13 -2.01 -22.70
N THR A 59 -7.70 -1.58 -23.90
CA THR A 59 -8.49 -1.65 -25.14
C THR A 59 -8.03 -2.78 -26.08
N GLY A 60 -8.82 -3.03 -27.12
CA GLY A 60 -8.52 -4.06 -28.12
C GLY A 60 -8.82 -5.47 -27.62
N GLN A 61 -8.12 -6.46 -28.18
CA GLN A 61 -8.31 -7.86 -27.81
C GLN A 61 -7.78 -8.13 -26.40
N LEU A 62 -8.56 -8.85 -25.60
CA LEU A 62 -8.09 -9.47 -24.36
C LEU A 62 -7.21 -10.69 -24.71
N LEU A 63 -5.91 -10.58 -24.41
CA LEU A 63 -4.91 -11.57 -24.78
C LEU A 63 -4.67 -12.60 -23.68
N LEU A 64 -4.75 -12.17 -22.43
CA LEU A 64 -4.64 -13.03 -21.26
C LEU A 64 -5.68 -12.62 -20.23
N LYS A 65 -6.27 -13.62 -19.58
CA LYS A 65 -7.09 -13.48 -18.38
C LYS A 65 -6.79 -14.66 -17.46
N THR A 66 -6.35 -14.41 -16.24
CA THR A 66 -5.98 -15.49 -15.30
C THR A 66 -6.27 -15.15 -13.85
N GLN A 67 -6.73 -16.14 -13.07
CA GLN A 67 -6.82 -16.08 -11.60
C GLN A 67 -5.60 -16.69 -10.92
N HIS A 68 -4.63 -17.18 -11.70
CA HIS A 68 -3.45 -17.89 -11.23
C HIS A 68 -2.19 -17.33 -11.88
N SER A 69 -1.04 -17.64 -11.28
CA SER A 69 0.25 -17.25 -11.84
C SER A 69 0.40 -17.86 -13.24
N TRP A 70 0.98 -17.07 -14.13
CA TRP A 70 1.13 -17.39 -15.53
C TRP A 70 2.57 -17.19 -15.97
N THR A 71 3.02 -18.04 -16.90
CA THR A 71 4.28 -17.91 -17.64
C THR A 71 3.99 -18.17 -19.12
N GLY A 72 4.67 -17.45 -19.99
CA GLY A 72 4.48 -17.60 -21.44
C GLY A 72 5.18 -16.50 -22.21
N SER A 73 4.62 -16.13 -23.36
CA SER A 73 5.14 -15.06 -24.20
C SER A 73 3.97 -14.45 -24.98
N ILE A 74 3.52 -13.27 -24.56
CA ILE A 74 2.42 -12.55 -25.21
C ILE A 74 2.85 -11.09 -25.41
N SER A 75 2.76 -10.61 -26.64
CA SER A 75 2.93 -9.19 -26.95
C SER A 75 1.61 -8.45 -26.73
N GLY A 76 1.63 -7.43 -25.89
CA GLY A 76 0.48 -6.60 -25.56
C GLY A 76 0.91 -5.20 -25.15
N ARG A 77 -0.06 -4.33 -24.86
CA ARG A 77 0.20 -2.90 -24.62
C ARG A 77 -0.43 -2.33 -23.36
N SER A 78 -1.23 -3.12 -22.65
CA SER A 78 -1.68 -2.72 -21.32
C SER A 78 -2.07 -3.92 -20.47
N VAL A 79 -2.04 -3.71 -19.16
CA VAL A 79 -2.42 -4.73 -18.17
C VAL A 79 -3.34 -4.14 -17.12
N PHE A 80 -4.11 -4.99 -16.46
CA PHE A 80 -4.95 -4.61 -15.34
C PHE A 80 -5.01 -5.75 -14.33
N ASN A 81 -4.69 -5.46 -13.07
CA ASN A 81 -4.92 -6.38 -11.95
C ASN A 81 -6.25 -6.03 -11.29
N ASN A 82 -7.30 -6.76 -11.69
CA ASN A 82 -8.61 -6.64 -11.08
C ASN A 82 -8.78 -7.64 -9.92
N GLY A 83 -7.70 -7.94 -9.20
CA GLY A 83 -7.73 -8.75 -7.99
C GLY A 83 -8.64 -8.19 -6.91
N ILE A 84 -8.75 -8.94 -5.82
CA ILE A 84 -9.44 -8.52 -4.60
C ILE A 84 -8.42 -8.40 -3.47
N PRO A 85 -8.66 -7.55 -2.45
CA PRO A 85 -7.83 -7.53 -1.26
C PRO A 85 -7.77 -8.94 -0.65
N TYR A 86 -6.58 -9.53 -0.63
CA TYR A 86 -6.36 -10.85 -0.09
C TYR A 86 -4.97 -10.91 0.53
N PRO A 87 -4.86 -11.22 1.84
CA PRO A 87 -3.58 -11.27 2.51
C PRO A 87 -2.61 -12.20 1.78
N ASN A 88 -1.49 -11.62 1.35
CA ASN A 88 -0.41 -12.31 0.66
C ASN A 88 -0.71 -12.83 -0.77
N ALA A 89 -1.80 -12.43 -1.44
CA ALA A 89 -2.11 -12.90 -2.79
C ALA A 89 -2.93 -11.92 -3.65
N ASP A 90 -2.70 -10.63 -3.50
CA ASP A 90 -3.44 -9.55 -4.16
C ASP A 90 -2.57 -8.66 -5.07
N HIS A 91 -1.27 -8.93 -5.12
CA HIS A 91 -0.32 -8.27 -6.01
C HIS A 91 0.12 -9.20 -7.13
N ILE A 92 0.39 -8.63 -8.30
CA ILE A 92 1.04 -9.31 -9.42
C ILE A 92 2.48 -8.82 -9.52
N GLN A 93 3.44 -9.74 -9.41
CA GLN A 93 4.77 -9.52 -9.97
C GLN A 93 4.70 -9.76 -11.47
N LEU A 94 4.71 -8.69 -12.25
CA LEU A 94 4.73 -8.73 -13.70
C LEU A 94 6.18 -8.69 -14.19
N THR A 95 6.52 -9.56 -15.14
CA THR A 95 7.82 -9.58 -15.84
C THR A 95 7.56 -9.47 -17.34
N TRP A 96 8.32 -8.62 -18.01
CA TRP A 96 8.26 -8.44 -19.46
C TRP A 96 9.64 -8.15 -20.05
N THR A 97 9.75 -8.32 -21.36
CA THR A 97 10.92 -7.94 -22.12
C THR A 97 10.62 -6.78 -23.06
N TYR A 98 11.57 -5.86 -23.20
CA TYR A 98 11.51 -4.76 -24.16
C TYR A 98 12.91 -4.41 -24.63
N GLN A 99 13.10 -4.31 -25.95
CA GLN A 99 14.40 -4.01 -26.57
C GLN A 99 15.56 -4.89 -26.06
N GLY A 100 15.29 -6.18 -25.85
CA GLY A 100 16.27 -7.16 -25.36
C GLY A 100 16.53 -7.15 -23.85
N ASN A 101 15.95 -6.22 -23.10
CA ASN A 101 16.08 -6.15 -21.65
C ASN A 101 14.86 -6.77 -20.95
N THR A 102 15.06 -7.30 -19.74
CA THR A 102 13.98 -7.79 -18.87
C THR A 102 13.68 -6.77 -17.78
N TYR A 103 12.40 -6.56 -17.53
CA TYR A 103 11.88 -5.62 -16.54
C TYR A 103 10.85 -6.32 -15.67
N GLU A 104 10.71 -5.83 -14.44
CA GLU A 104 9.72 -6.32 -13.50
C GLU A 104 9.05 -5.18 -12.76
N GLN A 105 7.75 -5.32 -12.47
CA GLN A 105 7.00 -4.36 -11.68
C GLN A 105 5.90 -5.06 -10.88
N CYS A 106 5.65 -4.51 -9.70
CA CYS A 106 4.52 -4.88 -8.86
C CYS A 106 3.25 -4.15 -9.31
N VAL A 107 2.16 -4.90 -9.52
CA VAL A 107 0.86 -4.37 -9.89
C VAL A 107 -0.14 -4.71 -8.78
N HIS A 108 -0.66 -3.70 -8.10
CA HIS A 108 -1.62 -3.81 -7.01
C HIS A 108 -3.01 -4.17 -7.54
N TYR A 109 -3.93 -4.60 -6.69
CA TYR A 109 -5.32 -4.82 -7.08
C TYR A 109 -6.11 -3.50 -7.20
N ASN A 110 -7.20 -3.51 -7.99
CA ASN A 110 -8.15 -2.39 -8.08
C ASN A 110 -9.37 -2.58 -7.16
N PRO A 111 -9.78 -1.59 -6.35
CA PRO A 111 -9.01 -0.42 -5.95
C PRO A 111 -7.96 -0.79 -4.89
N GLY A 112 -6.78 -0.22 -5.00
CA GLY A 112 -5.69 -0.40 -4.05
C GLY A 112 -4.85 0.86 -3.94
N PRO A 113 -3.98 0.96 -2.92
CA PRO A 113 -3.15 2.15 -2.71
C PRO A 113 -2.07 2.35 -3.77
N GLY A 114 -1.77 1.33 -4.59
CA GLY A 114 -0.73 1.38 -5.62
C GLY A 114 -1.25 1.23 -7.06
N GLU A 115 -0.32 1.19 -8.00
CA GLU A 115 -0.64 1.07 -9.43
C GLU A 115 -1.24 -0.31 -9.74
N TYR A 116 -2.48 -0.32 -10.20
CA TYR A 116 -3.22 -1.54 -10.55
C TYR A 116 -3.37 -1.78 -12.06
N LYS A 117 -2.92 -0.81 -12.86
CA LYS A 117 -2.94 -0.87 -14.32
C LYS A 117 -1.71 -0.17 -14.87
N LEU A 118 -1.24 -0.63 -16.02
CA LEU A 118 -0.06 -0.09 -16.70
C LEU A 118 -0.28 -0.10 -18.21
N ASP A 119 0.29 0.91 -18.87
CA ASP A 119 0.38 1.00 -20.34
C ASP A 119 1.83 0.84 -20.78
N PHE A 120 2.01 0.26 -21.97
CA PHE A 120 3.29 -0.15 -22.50
C PHE A 120 3.46 0.25 -23.97
N TYR A 121 4.70 0.60 -24.33
CA TYR A 121 5.09 0.83 -25.71
C TYR A 121 4.95 -0.44 -26.57
N GLU A 122 4.80 -0.24 -27.89
CA GLU A 122 4.83 -1.34 -28.85
C GLU A 122 6.17 -2.10 -28.79
N GLY A 123 6.12 -3.42 -28.96
CA GLY A 123 7.30 -4.30 -28.88
C GLY A 123 7.56 -4.89 -27.49
N VAL A 124 6.73 -4.57 -26.49
CA VAL A 124 6.74 -5.26 -25.20
C VAL A 124 6.21 -6.68 -25.35
N THR A 125 6.87 -7.62 -24.67
CA THR A 125 6.44 -9.01 -24.55
C THR A 125 6.38 -9.40 -23.08
N PHE A 126 5.19 -9.68 -22.58
CA PHE A 126 4.99 -10.18 -21.21
C PHE A 126 5.40 -11.66 -21.15
N THR A 127 6.16 -12.01 -20.12
CA THR A 127 6.71 -13.35 -19.97
C THR A 127 6.25 -14.06 -18.70
N LYS A 128 5.87 -13.31 -17.67
CA LYS A 128 5.40 -13.86 -16.40
C LYS A 128 4.49 -12.88 -15.67
N ALA A 129 3.47 -13.41 -15.02
CA ALA A 129 2.63 -12.70 -14.05
C ALA A 129 2.44 -13.62 -12.85
N SER A 130 2.91 -13.24 -11.66
CA SER A 130 2.82 -14.08 -10.46
C SER A 130 2.01 -13.41 -9.38
N TRP A 131 0.93 -14.07 -8.94
CA TRP A 131 0.23 -13.68 -7.73
C TRP A 131 1.15 -13.89 -6.53
N ARG A 132 1.25 -12.88 -5.68
CA ARG A 132 2.05 -12.87 -4.46
C ARG A 132 1.48 -11.88 -3.46
N GLY A 133 2.09 -11.85 -2.27
CA GLY A 133 1.86 -10.81 -1.30
C GLY A 133 2.57 -9.52 -1.64
N GLU A 134 2.74 -8.68 -0.63
CA GLU A 134 3.41 -7.40 -0.75
C GLU A 134 4.71 -7.49 -1.54
N CYS A 135 4.94 -6.43 -2.28
CA CYS A 135 6.20 -6.10 -2.92
C CYS A 135 7.03 -5.27 -1.91
#